data_AF-A0A7L2RL51-F1
#
_entry.id   AF-A0A7L2RL51-F1
#
_cell.length_a   1.000
_cell.length_b   1.000
_cell.length_c   1.000
_cell.angle_alpha   90.00
_cell.angle_beta   90.00
_cell.angle_gamma   90.00
#
_symmetry.space_group_name_H-M   'P 1'
#
loop_
_entity.id
_entity.type
_entity.pdbx_description
1 polymer ?
#
loop_
_entity_poly.entity_id
_entity_poly.type
_entity_poly.pdbx_seq_one_letter_code
_entity_poly.pdbx_strand_id
1 'polypeptide(L)'
;LENPVVPARNALCSQKYKPVDYKHLYELAAEAKMASEKTQLKIKKTERVSKINKEQMLLKQHRQVWWQEHKRLSESRQKAEGEIKTFLDEESNKHNFFLDLRDLEQELSKERDTHQTNTVVPVWQLKESLKLKLAEMQSYLSEESCKNTEVNSVEMLQQIKFVKKQQKAVLEGLTLESLALERELEDCKANALAGSSEEKKGLFHEVPAELLSLECPFPDLKTLVICEYQELAHGYWARLQEVDQHLEVLSRNIDWKEEDQWVFQTVINQYPSDLQRRRTLYLDVLQRYLPHKSRHELVAHEKAWDHYQSIRNQRRVLLLNWAQARKAFVLRAVATAAEAAAAHEAEVVLADSRQKQLEICAELKAKV
;
A
#
# COMPACT_ATOMS: atom_id res chain seq x y z
N LEU A 1 9.58 106.43 25.36
CA LEU A 1 8.21 106.63 25.88
C LEU A 1 8.03 105.74 27.10
N GLU A 2 7.38 106.32 28.11
CA GLU A 2 7.41 105.98 29.53
C GLU A 2 6.75 104.66 29.93
N ASN A 3 7.18 104.18 31.11
CA ASN A 3 6.64 103.17 32.03
C ASN A 3 5.11 103.31 32.29
N PRO A 4 4.36 102.29 32.81
CA PRO A 4 4.66 101.74 34.13
C PRO A 4 4.24 100.28 34.47
N VAL A 5 4.58 99.95 35.70
CA VAL A 5 4.55 98.69 36.45
C VAL A 5 3.32 98.66 37.40
N VAL A 6 2.56 97.54 37.40
CA VAL A 6 1.87 96.85 38.55
C VAL A 6 0.56 97.49 39.11
N PRO A 7 -0.39 96.82 39.85
CA PRO A 7 -0.53 95.43 40.37
C PRO A 7 -1.89 94.68 40.25
N ALA A 8 -1.80 93.34 40.41
CA ALA A 8 -2.62 92.38 41.17
C ALA A 8 -4.16 92.45 41.27
N ARG A 9 -4.82 91.30 41.02
CA ARG A 9 -5.94 90.83 41.86
C ARG A 9 -6.05 89.30 41.90
N ASN A 10 -6.18 88.82 43.13
CA ASN A 10 -6.27 87.43 43.57
C ASN A 10 -7.45 86.67 42.95
N ALA A 11 -7.21 85.42 42.55
CA ALA A 11 -8.23 84.38 42.52
C ALA A 11 -7.66 83.13 43.21
N LEU A 12 -8.19 82.85 44.40
CA LEU A 12 -7.98 81.63 45.16
C LEU A 12 -8.74 80.46 44.52
N CYS A 13 -8.24 79.24 44.80
CA CYS A 13 -8.82 77.90 44.56
C CYS A 13 -8.74 77.38 43.11
N SER A 14 -8.07 76.27 42.79
CA SER A 14 -7.94 75.01 43.55
C SER A 14 -6.56 74.37 43.43
N GLN A 15 -5.79 74.31 44.53
CA GLN A 15 -4.63 73.43 44.66
C GLN A 15 -5.07 71.98 44.93
N LYS A 16 -5.85 71.37 44.03
CA LYS A 16 -6.28 69.97 44.18
C LYS A 16 -5.37 68.96 43.48
N TYR A 17 -4.38 69.41 42.72
CA TYR A 17 -3.49 68.53 41.99
C TYR A 17 -2.06 68.70 42.50
N LYS A 18 -1.54 67.65 43.15
CA LYS A 18 -0.12 67.55 43.46
C LYS A 18 0.66 67.62 42.13
N PRO A 19 1.85 68.24 42.09
CA PRO A 19 2.70 68.25 40.91
C PRO A 19 2.95 66.79 40.47
N VAL A 20 2.56 66.46 39.25
CA VAL A 20 2.79 65.13 38.69
C VAL A 20 4.28 65.03 38.37
N ASP A 21 4.96 64.10 39.03
CA ASP A 21 6.36 63.81 38.75
C ASP A 21 6.47 62.97 37.48
N TYR A 22 6.62 63.67 36.34
CA TYR A 22 6.77 63.03 35.04
C TYR A 22 8.02 62.17 34.94
N LYS A 23 9.09 62.46 35.68
CA LYS A 23 10.30 61.61 35.67
C LYS A 23 9.98 60.27 36.32
N HIS A 24 9.33 60.29 37.47
CA HIS A 24 8.90 59.07 38.16
C HIS A 24 7.92 58.24 37.31
N LEU A 25 6.99 58.87 36.57
CA LEU A 25 6.10 58.17 35.64
C LEU A 25 6.84 57.54 34.46
N TYR A 26 7.86 58.20 33.90
CA TYR A 26 8.69 57.62 32.84
C TYR A 26 9.51 56.44 33.33
N GLU A 27 10.05 56.51 34.54
CA GLU A 27 10.77 55.39 35.18
C GLU A 27 9.83 54.20 35.42
N LEU A 28 8.64 54.43 35.98
CA LEU A 28 7.61 53.40 36.14
C LEU A 28 7.18 52.76 34.81
N ALA A 29 7.00 53.57 33.76
CA ALA A 29 6.64 53.09 32.44
C ALA A 29 7.77 52.27 31.79
N ALA A 30 9.03 52.69 31.98
CA ALA A 30 10.20 51.97 31.51
C ALA A 30 10.36 50.63 32.25
N GLU A 31 10.19 50.61 33.58
CA GLU A 31 10.19 49.38 34.37
C GLU A 31 9.07 48.42 33.96
N ALA A 32 7.84 48.93 33.77
CA ALA A 32 6.72 48.13 33.31
C ALA A 32 6.96 47.56 31.89
N LYS A 33 7.58 48.34 31.00
CA LYS A 33 7.97 47.88 29.66
C LYS A 33 9.01 46.75 29.73
N MET A 34 10.06 46.93 30.54
CA MET A 34 11.08 45.90 30.75
C MET A 34 10.50 44.63 31.39
N ALA A 35 9.58 44.76 32.34
CA ALA A 35 8.87 43.63 32.95
C ALA A 35 7.97 42.89 31.93
N SER A 36 7.29 43.63 31.04
CA SER A 36 6.49 43.07 29.95
C SER A 36 7.36 42.30 28.95
N GLU A 37 8.49 42.88 28.52
CA GLU A 37 9.44 42.22 27.61
C GLU A 37 10.02 40.93 28.22
N LYS A 38 10.36 40.96 29.52
CA LYS A 38 10.81 39.77 30.26
C LYS A 38 9.72 38.69 30.30
N THR A 39 8.46 39.07 30.45
CA THR A 39 7.31 38.16 30.46
C THR A 39 7.07 37.56 29.07
N GLN A 40 7.12 38.37 28.02
CA GLN A 40 7.04 37.89 26.64
C GLN A 40 8.16 36.92 26.29
N LEU A 41 9.40 37.18 26.75
CA LEU A 41 10.52 36.27 26.56
C LEU A 41 10.27 34.92 27.25
N LYS A 42 9.71 34.93 28.47
CA LYS A 42 9.33 33.70 29.18
C LYS A 42 8.24 32.93 28.43
N ILE A 43 7.21 33.61 27.94
CA ILE A 43 6.13 33.00 27.13
C ILE A 43 6.71 32.36 25.86
N LYS A 44 7.54 33.07 25.10
CA LYS A 44 8.19 32.52 23.90
C LYS A 44 9.05 31.29 24.22
N LYS A 45 9.73 31.27 25.37
CA LYS A 45 10.52 30.11 25.82
C LYS A 45 9.63 28.91 26.17
N THR A 46 8.55 29.12 26.94
CA THR A 46 7.63 28.03 27.30
C THR A 46 6.89 27.47 26.09
N GLU A 47 6.50 28.32 25.14
CA GLU A 47 5.92 27.90 23.86
C GLU A 47 6.88 27.03 23.03
N ARG A 48 8.15 27.41 22.94
CA ARG A 48 9.17 26.60 22.25
C ARG A 48 9.34 25.24 22.89
N VAL A 49 9.45 25.18 24.22
CA VAL A 49 9.56 23.91 24.96
C VAL A 49 8.30 23.06 24.76
N SER A 50 7.10 23.67 24.80
CA SER A 50 5.85 22.96 24.54
C SER A 50 5.81 22.37 23.13
N LYS A 51 6.23 23.13 22.11
CA LYS A 51 6.32 22.64 20.72
C LYS A 51 7.30 21.46 20.59
N ILE A 52 8.48 21.58 21.17
CA ILE A 52 9.49 20.50 21.16
C ILE A 52 8.96 19.25 21.86
N ASN A 53 8.32 19.39 23.03
CA ASN A 53 7.78 18.26 23.76
C ASN A 53 6.65 17.55 22.99
N LYS A 54 5.77 18.31 22.33
CA LYS A 54 4.71 17.75 21.46
C LYS A 54 5.31 16.97 20.30
N GLU A 55 6.33 17.54 19.65
CA GLU A 55 7.04 16.89 18.53
C GLU A 55 7.73 15.61 18.97
N GLN A 56 8.44 15.63 20.11
CA GLN A 56 9.08 14.43 20.67
C GLN A 56 8.06 13.34 21.02
N MET A 57 6.89 13.72 21.55
CA MET A 57 5.82 12.77 21.85
C MET A 57 5.26 12.13 20.58
N LEU A 58 5.01 12.93 19.53
CA LEU A 58 4.55 12.42 18.23
C LEU A 58 5.57 11.46 17.60
N LEU A 59 6.86 11.84 17.60
CA LEU A 59 7.92 10.97 17.07
C LEU A 59 8.04 9.65 17.84
N LYS A 60 7.83 9.65 19.16
CA LYS A 60 7.79 8.41 19.95
C LYS A 60 6.62 7.53 19.54
N GLN A 61 5.44 8.11 19.31
CA GLN A 61 4.27 7.37 18.83
C GLN A 61 4.51 6.76 17.45
N HIS A 62 5.06 7.53 16.49
CA HIS A 62 5.39 7.02 15.16
C HIS A 62 6.41 5.88 15.20
N ARG A 63 7.47 6.03 15.98
CA ARG A 63 8.47 4.95 16.15
C ARG A 63 7.85 3.67 16.70
N GLN A 64 6.93 3.79 17.66
CA GLN A 64 6.23 2.64 18.21
C GLN A 64 5.38 1.94 17.14
N VAL A 65 4.60 2.72 16.37
CA VAL A 65 3.79 2.18 15.26
C VAL A 65 4.66 1.49 14.23
N TRP A 66 5.72 2.14 13.75
CA TRP A 66 6.61 1.56 12.76
C TRP A 66 7.32 0.30 13.24
N TRP A 67 7.67 0.22 14.52
CA TRP A 67 8.29 -0.97 15.08
C TRP A 67 7.32 -2.15 15.13
N GLN A 68 6.07 -1.90 15.54
CA GLN A 68 5.00 -2.91 15.50
C GLN A 68 4.71 -3.35 14.07
N GLU A 69 4.63 -2.40 13.15
CA GLU A 69 4.34 -2.66 11.74
C GLU A 69 5.45 -3.44 11.06
N HIS A 70 6.72 -3.10 11.31
CA HIS A 70 7.87 -3.85 10.83
C HIS A 70 7.82 -5.31 11.30
N LYS A 71 7.49 -5.53 12.58
CA LYS A 71 7.33 -6.88 13.12
C LYS A 71 6.20 -7.63 12.40
N ARG A 72 5.01 -7.03 12.28
CA ARG A 72 3.86 -7.62 11.58
C ARG A 72 4.18 -7.97 10.14
N LEU A 73 4.81 -7.06 9.41
CA LEU A 73 5.20 -7.27 8.00
C LEU A 73 6.26 -8.36 7.88
N SER A 74 7.24 -8.43 8.79
CA SER A 74 8.24 -9.49 8.81
C SER A 74 7.61 -10.86 9.03
N GLU A 75 6.68 -10.98 9.98
CA GLU A 75 5.96 -12.23 10.25
C GLU A 75 5.06 -12.62 9.07
N SER A 76 4.34 -11.66 8.50
CA SER A 76 3.50 -11.89 7.31
C SER A 76 4.33 -12.32 6.10
N ARG A 77 5.51 -11.73 5.90
CA ARG A 77 6.43 -12.08 4.84
C ARG A 77 6.93 -13.52 5.00
N GLN A 78 7.41 -13.87 6.20
CA GLN A 78 7.87 -15.23 6.48
C GLN A 78 6.78 -16.27 6.26
N LYS A 79 5.54 -15.94 6.67
CA LYS A 79 4.39 -16.82 6.42
C LYS A 79 4.11 -17.00 4.93
N ALA A 80 4.05 -15.90 4.16
CA ALA A 80 3.80 -15.96 2.73
C ALA A 80 4.93 -16.70 1.98
N GLU A 81 6.19 -16.45 2.34
CA GLU A 81 7.35 -17.16 1.78
C GLU A 81 7.25 -18.68 2.08
N GLY A 82 6.83 -19.06 3.28
CA GLY A 82 6.58 -20.46 3.65
C GLY A 82 5.44 -21.11 2.85
N GLU A 83 4.32 -20.39 2.66
CA GLU A 83 3.19 -20.84 1.86
C GLU A 83 3.57 -21.02 0.38
N ILE A 84 4.30 -20.06 -0.21
CA ILE A 84 4.81 -20.15 -1.57
C ILE A 84 5.74 -21.35 -1.71
N LYS A 85 6.67 -21.52 -0.77
CA LYS A 85 7.60 -22.67 -0.81
C LYS A 85 6.85 -24.00 -0.74
N THR A 86 5.87 -24.10 0.15
CA THR A 86 5.05 -25.32 0.27
C THR A 86 4.29 -25.59 -1.03
N PHE A 87 3.68 -24.56 -1.61
CA PHE A 87 2.98 -24.66 -2.88
C PHE A 87 3.91 -25.11 -4.02
N LEU A 88 5.11 -24.53 -4.12
CA LEU A 88 6.11 -24.92 -5.12
C LEU A 88 6.60 -26.35 -4.89
N ASP A 89 6.82 -26.78 -3.64
CA ASP A 89 7.22 -28.15 -3.30
C ASP A 89 6.11 -29.17 -3.67
N GLU A 90 4.84 -28.81 -3.48
CA GLU A 90 3.69 -29.67 -3.83
C GLU A 90 3.39 -29.74 -5.33
N GLU A 91 3.48 -28.61 -6.05
CA GLU A 91 3.18 -28.53 -7.49
C GLU A 91 4.36 -28.88 -8.41
N SER A 92 5.61 -28.71 -7.96
CA SER A 92 6.79 -29.13 -8.72
C SER A 92 6.85 -30.64 -8.99
N ASN A 93 6.19 -31.45 -8.17
CA ASN A 93 6.03 -32.88 -8.41
C ASN A 93 5.02 -33.20 -9.53
N LYS A 94 4.22 -32.22 -9.97
CA LYS A 94 3.13 -32.40 -10.94
C LYS A 94 3.37 -31.65 -12.26
N HIS A 95 4.09 -30.53 -12.25
CA HIS A 95 4.30 -29.69 -13.43
C HIS A 95 5.75 -29.22 -13.55
N ASN A 96 6.36 -29.46 -14.72
CA ASN A 96 7.78 -29.18 -14.99
C ASN A 96 8.15 -27.69 -14.90
N PHE A 97 7.21 -26.77 -15.18
CA PHE A 97 7.46 -25.32 -15.15
C PHE A 97 7.92 -24.82 -13.76
N PHE A 98 7.48 -25.44 -12.67
CA PHE A 98 7.91 -25.06 -11.32
C PHE A 98 9.34 -25.51 -10.99
N LEU A 99 9.89 -26.47 -11.73
CA LEU A 99 11.30 -26.84 -11.63
C LEU A 99 12.17 -25.73 -12.25
N ASP A 100 11.80 -25.24 -13.43
CA ASP A 100 12.50 -24.13 -14.10
C ASP A 100 12.55 -22.88 -13.22
N LEU A 101 11.46 -22.57 -12.50
CA LEU A 101 11.41 -21.45 -11.53
C LEU A 101 12.38 -21.64 -10.35
N ARG A 102 12.52 -22.86 -9.85
CA ARG A 102 13.46 -23.16 -8.75
C ARG A 102 14.91 -23.05 -9.21
N ASP A 103 15.19 -23.50 -10.43
CA ASP A 103 16.52 -23.39 -11.02
C ASP A 103 16.89 -21.91 -11.20
N LEU A 104 15.97 -21.09 -11.71
CA LEU A 104 16.13 -19.63 -11.79
C LEU A 104 16.35 -18.98 -10.42
N GLU A 105 15.60 -19.37 -9.38
CA GLU A 105 15.82 -18.88 -8.02
C GLU A 105 17.24 -19.17 -7.53
N GLN A 106 17.73 -20.39 -7.79
CA GLN A 106 19.06 -20.79 -7.38
C GLN A 106 20.15 -20.05 -8.16
N GLU A 107 19.96 -19.82 -9.45
CA GLU A 107 20.86 -19.02 -10.29
C GLU A 107 20.94 -17.57 -9.79
N LEU A 108 19.79 -16.92 -9.58
CA LEU A 108 19.71 -15.55 -9.07
C LEU A 108 20.32 -15.40 -7.67
N SER A 109 20.16 -16.41 -6.82
CA SER A 109 20.79 -16.44 -5.49
C SER A 109 22.31 -16.49 -5.58
N LYS A 110 22.86 -17.37 -6.44
CA LYS A 110 24.30 -17.46 -6.70
C LYS A 110 24.85 -16.17 -7.30
N GLU A 111 24.13 -15.57 -8.24
CA GLU A 111 24.52 -14.31 -8.87
C GLU A 111 24.54 -13.17 -7.84
N ARG A 112 23.52 -13.10 -6.97
CA ARG A 112 23.48 -12.13 -5.87
C ARG A 112 24.66 -12.29 -4.91
N ASP A 113 24.96 -13.51 -4.49
CA ASP A 113 26.08 -13.77 -3.57
C ASP A 113 27.43 -13.40 -4.22
N THR A 114 27.56 -13.69 -5.52
CA THR A 114 28.74 -13.32 -6.31
C THR A 114 28.86 -11.80 -6.43
N HIS A 115 27.75 -11.12 -6.74
CA HIS A 115 27.69 -9.66 -6.84
C HIS A 115 28.02 -8.99 -5.50
N GLN A 116 27.43 -9.47 -4.40
CA GLN A 116 27.71 -8.98 -3.06
C GLN A 116 29.19 -9.18 -2.70
N THR A 117 29.75 -10.34 -2.99
CA THR A 117 31.18 -10.62 -2.78
C THR A 117 32.04 -9.63 -3.57
N ASN A 118 31.77 -9.45 -4.86
CA ASN A 118 32.56 -8.59 -5.74
C ASN A 118 32.47 -7.09 -5.41
N THR A 119 31.38 -6.64 -4.80
CA THR A 119 31.13 -5.21 -4.52
C THR A 119 31.42 -4.82 -3.07
N VAL A 120 31.12 -5.69 -2.10
CA VAL A 120 31.21 -5.38 -0.67
C VAL A 120 32.58 -5.75 -0.10
N VAL A 121 33.18 -6.86 -0.53
CA VAL A 121 34.47 -7.32 -0.01
C VAL A 121 35.60 -6.31 -0.28
N PRO A 122 35.74 -5.72 -1.49
CA PRO A 122 36.80 -4.73 -1.74
C PRO A 122 36.68 -3.48 -0.85
N VAL A 123 35.45 -3.04 -0.54
CA VAL A 123 35.20 -1.90 0.35
C VAL A 123 35.57 -2.24 1.80
N TRP A 124 35.22 -3.45 2.25
CA TRP A 124 35.59 -3.92 3.58
C TRP A 124 37.09 -4.12 3.74
N GLN A 125 37.75 -4.72 2.74
CA GLN A 125 39.20 -4.88 2.73
C GLN A 125 39.90 -3.51 2.78
N LEU A 126 39.45 -2.54 1.97
CA LEU A 126 39.98 -1.18 2.02
C LEU A 126 39.81 -0.56 3.42
N LYS A 127 38.64 -0.71 4.04
CA LYS A 127 38.38 -0.19 5.39
C LYS A 127 39.32 -0.81 6.43
N GLU A 128 39.51 -2.12 6.42
CA GLU A 128 40.40 -2.79 7.38
C GLU A 128 41.87 -2.45 7.12
N SER A 129 42.30 -2.39 5.85
CA SER A 129 43.65 -1.92 5.50
C SER A 129 43.90 -0.48 5.99
N LEU A 130 42.93 0.42 5.85
CA LEU A 130 43.05 1.79 6.34
C LEU A 130 43.09 1.86 7.88
N LYS A 131 42.32 1.03 8.58
CA LYS A 131 42.39 0.95 10.06
C LYS A 131 43.74 0.46 10.55
N LEU A 132 44.28 -0.60 9.95
CA LEU A 132 45.60 -1.14 10.29
C LEU A 132 46.69 -0.08 10.09
N LYS A 133 46.67 0.60 8.93
CA LYS A 133 47.61 1.68 8.63
C LYS A 133 47.48 2.86 9.59
N LEU A 134 46.26 3.20 10.00
CA LEU A 134 46.04 4.27 10.97
C LEU A 134 46.57 3.90 12.36
N ALA A 135 46.40 2.65 12.78
CA ALA A 135 46.97 2.14 14.02
C ALA A 135 48.51 2.11 13.99
N GLU A 136 49.12 1.69 12.88
CA GLU A 136 50.56 1.76 12.65
C GLU A 136 51.08 3.21 12.75
N MET A 137 50.42 4.17 12.09
CA MET A 137 50.78 5.59 12.17
C MET A 137 50.68 6.15 13.59
N GLN A 138 49.69 5.71 14.37
CA GLN A 138 49.53 6.10 15.77
C GLN A 138 50.61 5.52 16.68
N SER A 139 51.07 4.28 16.45
CA SER A 139 52.17 3.70 17.21
C SER A 139 53.50 4.40 16.93
N TYR A 140 53.77 4.79 15.68
CA TYR A 140 55.00 5.53 15.31
C TYR A 140 55.05 6.95 15.90
N LEU A 141 53.90 7.57 16.21
CA LEU A 141 53.83 8.86 16.89
C LEU A 141 54.06 8.76 18.40
N SER A 142 53.93 7.55 18.98
CA SER A 142 54.14 7.29 20.41
C SER A 142 55.57 6.83 20.73
N GLU A 143 56.33 6.35 19.74
CA GLU A 143 57.74 5.98 19.88
C GLU A 143 58.63 7.10 19.31
N GLU A 144 59.34 7.80 20.18
CA GLU A 144 60.12 9.03 19.88
C GLU A 144 61.39 8.80 19.03
N SER A 145 61.46 7.70 18.28
CA SER A 145 62.56 7.43 17.34
C SER A 145 62.10 6.66 16.11
N CYS A 146 61.58 7.35 15.11
CA CYS A 146 61.51 6.81 13.76
C CYS A 146 61.94 7.88 12.75
N LYS A 147 63.26 7.92 12.48
CA LYS A 147 63.77 8.50 11.23
C LYS A 147 63.41 7.54 10.10
N ASN A 148 62.68 8.07 9.12
CA ASN A 148 62.51 7.54 7.76
C ASN A 148 61.66 6.27 7.60
N THR A 149 60.36 6.37 7.86
CA THR A 149 59.39 5.53 7.16
C THR A 149 58.49 6.44 6.33
N GLU A 150 58.77 6.53 5.04
CA GLU A 150 57.95 7.25 4.08
C GLU A 150 56.59 6.54 4.01
N VAL A 151 55.64 6.98 4.83
CA VAL A 151 54.27 6.46 4.80
C VAL A 151 53.76 6.71 3.38
N ASN A 152 53.47 5.62 2.65
CA ASN A 152 53.07 5.65 1.26
C ASN A 152 51.62 6.17 1.08
N SER A 153 51.45 7.44 1.43
CA SER A 153 50.19 8.18 1.37
C SER A 153 49.65 8.28 -0.06
N VAL A 154 50.56 8.25 -1.05
CA VAL A 154 50.24 8.31 -2.47
C VAL A 154 49.56 7.02 -2.94
N GLU A 155 50.13 5.85 -2.64
CA GLU A 155 49.50 4.56 -2.97
C GLU A 155 48.15 4.36 -2.26
N MET A 156 48.04 4.77 -1.00
CA MET A 156 46.77 4.70 -0.25
C MET A 156 45.68 5.57 -0.89
N LEU A 157 46.01 6.80 -1.27
CA LEU A 157 45.08 7.69 -1.97
C LEU A 157 44.68 7.14 -3.34
N GLN A 158 45.61 6.50 -4.06
CA GLN A 158 45.32 5.83 -5.32
C GLN A 158 44.36 4.65 -5.12
N GLN A 159 44.58 3.80 -4.11
CA GLN A 159 43.69 2.68 -3.80
C GLN A 159 42.28 3.14 -3.42
N ILE A 160 42.15 4.19 -2.59
CA ILE A 160 40.85 4.78 -2.24
C ILE A 160 40.14 5.32 -3.49
N LYS A 161 40.86 6.04 -4.37
CA LYS A 161 40.30 6.57 -5.61
C LYS A 161 39.85 5.46 -6.55
N PHE A 162 40.63 4.39 -6.65
CA PHE A 162 40.30 3.22 -7.46
C PHE A 162 39.01 2.55 -6.99
N VAL A 163 38.90 2.19 -5.70
CA VAL A 163 37.70 1.55 -5.14
C VAL A 163 36.48 2.47 -5.24
N LYS A 164 36.63 3.78 -5.00
CA LYS A 164 35.53 4.75 -5.22
C LYS A 164 35.06 4.80 -6.68
N LYS A 165 36.00 4.78 -7.63
CA LYS A 165 35.67 4.77 -9.06
C LYS A 165 34.97 3.47 -9.46
N GLN A 166 35.43 2.33 -8.95
CA GLN A 166 34.79 1.04 -9.15
C GLN A 166 33.36 1.02 -8.59
N GLN A 167 33.16 1.46 -7.35
CA GLN A 167 31.85 1.49 -6.71
C GLN A 167 30.88 2.43 -7.45
N LYS A 168 31.37 3.57 -7.93
CA LYS A 168 30.59 4.49 -8.75
C LYS A 168 30.15 3.84 -10.07
N ALA A 169 31.06 3.17 -10.78
CA ALA A 169 30.75 2.49 -12.03
C ALA A 169 29.72 1.36 -11.84
N VAL A 170 29.83 0.60 -10.75
CA VAL A 170 28.86 -0.44 -10.39
C VAL A 170 27.48 0.17 -10.12
N LEU A 171 27.39 1.25 -9.33
CA LEU A 171 26.13 1.93 -9.04
C LEU A 171 25.47 2.49 -10.31
N GLU A 172 26.25 3.09 -11.20
CA GLU A 172 25.77 3.59 -12.50
C GLU A 172 25.25 2.45 -13.37
N GLY A 173 25.98 1.32 -13.45
CA GLY A 173 25.54 0.11 -14.14
C GLY A 173 24.23 -0.45 -13.60
N LEU A 174 24.13 -0.63 -12.27
CA LEU A 174 22.92 -1.11 -11.60
C LEU A 174 21.72 -0.18 -11.83
N THR A 175 21.95 1.13 -11.89
CA THR A 175 20.88 2.09 -12.18
C THR A 175 20.33 1.89 -13.60
N LEU A 176 21.21 1.67 -14.58
CA LEU A 176 20.81 1.41 -15.95
C LEU A 176 20.08 0.07 -16.09
N GLU A 177 20.59 -0.97 -15.42
CA GLU A 177 19.96 -2.29 -15.39
C GLU A 177 18.57 -2.24 -14.75
N SER A 178 18.44 -1.56 -13.60
CA SER A 178 17.14 -1.34 -12.95
C SER A 178 16.15 -0.65 -13.88
N LEU A 179 16.58 0.39 -14.59
CA LEU A 179 15.73 1.10 -15.56
C LEU A 179 15.36 0.24 -16.76
N ALA A 180 16.21 -0.70 -17.19
CA ALA A 180 15.90 -1.64 -18.27
C ALA A 180 14.85 -2.66 -17.81
N LEU A 181 15.06 -3.25 -16.63
CA LEU A 181 14.11 -4.20 -16.02
C LEU A 181 12.75 -3.54 -15.75
N GLU A 182 12.72 -2.29 -15.29
CA GLU A 182 11.48 -1.53 -15.09
C GLU A 182 10.69 -1.38 -16.41
N ARG A 183 11.37 -1.17 -17.55
CA ARG A 183 10.71 -1.10 -18.86
C ARG A 183 10.17 -2.47 -19.28
N GLU A 184 10.97 -3.52 -19.14
CA GLU A 184 10.54 -4.89 -19.47
C GLU A 184 9.32 -5.31 -18.63
N LEU A 185 9.30 -4.95 -17.34
CA LEU A 185 8.17 -5.20 -16.46
C LEU A 185 6.90 -4.44 -16.88
N GLU A 186 7.03 -3.18 -17.31
CA GLU A 186 5.87 -2.41 -17.76
C GLU A 186 5.28 -2.97 -19.07
N ASP A 187 6.14 -3.45 -19.99
CA ASP A 187 5.71 -4.16 -21.20
C ASP A 187 4.97 -5.47 -20.86
N CYS A 188 5.50 -6.25 -19.90
CA CYS A 188 4.85 -7.46 -19.41
C CYS A 188 3.49 -7.16 -18.77
N LYS A 189 3.38 -6.09 -18.00
CA LYS A 189 2.13 -5.65 -17.35
C LYS A 189 1.08 -5.26 -18.37
N ALA A 190 1.45 -4.56 -19.44
CA ALA A 190 0.53 -4.24 -20.54
C ALA A 190 -0.04 -5.52 -21.18
N ASN A 191 0.81 -6.51 -21.43
CA ASN A 191 0.41 -7.80 -21.99
C ASN A 191 -0.50 -8.61 -21.03
N ALA A 192 -0.19 -8.62 -19.73
CA ALA A 192 -1.01 -9.31 -18.72
C ALA A 192 -2.39 -8.67 -18.52
N LEU A 193 -2.47 -7.33 -18.57
CA LEU A 193 -3.75 -6.60 -18.46
C LEU A 193 -4.67 -6.85 -19.65
N ALA A 194 -4.11 -6.98 -20.86
CA ALA A 194 -4.86 -7.34 -22.06
C ALA A 194 -5.51 -8.73 -21.92
N GLY A 195 -4.76 -9.74 -21.48
CA GLY A 195 -5.28 -11.10 -21.24
C GLY A 195 -6.35 -11.17 -20.15
N SER A 196 -6.19 -10.41 -19.05
CA SER A 196 -7.16 -10.39 -17.94
C SER A 196 -8.55 -9.88 -18.34
N SER A 197 -8.65 -9.03 -19.37
CA SER A 197 -9.94 -8.50 -19.85
C SER A 197 -10.73 -9.55 -20.63
N GLU A 198 -10.05 -10.32 -21.49
CA GLU A 198 -10.65 -11.41 -22.26
C GLU A 198 -11.09 -12.58 -21.36
N GLU A 199 -10.24 -12.98 -20.40
CA GLU A 199 -10.57 -14.02 -19.42
C GLU A 199 -11.79 -13.67 -18.55
N LYS A 200 -11.93 -12.39 -18.15
CA LYS A 200 -13.11 -11.91 -17.42
C LYS A 200 -14.38 -12.01 -18.24
N LYS A 201 -14.31 -11.80 -19.56
CA LYS A 201 -15.46 -11.94 -20.44
C LYS A 201 -15.86 -13.41 -20.58
N GLY A 202 -14.90 -14.31 -20.73
CA GLY A 202 -15.11 -15.77 -20.74
C GLY A 202 -15.82 -16.27 -19.48
N LEU A 203 -15.38 -15.80 -18.30
CA LEU A 203 -15.93 -16.20 -16.99
C LEU A 203 -17.44 -15.98 -16.79
N PHE A 204 -18.06 -15.06 -17.54
CA PHE A 204 -19.49 -14.76 -17.46
C PHE A 204 -20.28 -15.25 -18.68
N HIS A 205 -19.65 -15.36 -19.86
CA HIS A 205 -20.36 -15.68 -21.10
C HIS A 205 -20.27 -17.17 -21.46
N GLU A 206 -19.29 -17.89 -20.92
CA GLU A 206 -19.14 -19.32 -21.17
C GLU A 206 -20.13 -20.14 -20.34
N VAL A 207 -20.93 -20.93 -21.05
CA VAL A 207 -21.81 -21.92 -20.42
C VAL A 207 -20.94 -23.04 -19.83
N PRO A 208 -21.07 -23.37 -18.53
CA PRO A 208 -20.35 -24.46 -17.91
C PRO A 208 -20.50 -25.77 -18.69
N ALA A 209 -19.40 -26.50 -18.87
CA ALA A 209 -19.39 -27.76 -19.61
C ALA A 209 -20.39 -28.76 -19.04
N GLU A 210 -20.60 -28.73 -17.72
CA GLU A 210 -21.56 -29.55 -16.99
C GLU A 210 -23.00 -29.33 -17.46
N LEU A 211 -23.37 -28.10 -17.86
CA LEU A 211 -24.69 -27.79 -18.41
C LEU A 211 -24.81 -28.24 -19.87
N LEU A 212 -23.71 -28.16 -20.63
CA LEU A 212 -23.68 -28.63 -22.02
C LEU A 212 -23.76 -30.16 -22.09
N SER A 213 -23.15 -30.86 -21.14
CA SER A 213 -23.15 -32.33 -21.04
C SER A 213 -24.32 -32.89 -20.23
N LEU A 214 -25.34 -32.08 -19.89
CA LEU A 214 -26.54 -32.56 -19.20
C LEU A 214 -27.23 -33.68 -19.99
N GLU A 215 -27.33 -34.86 -19.36
CA GLU A 215 -28.15 -35.98 -19.80
C GLU A 215 -29.60 -35.72 -19.37
N CYS A 216 -30.40 -35.19 -20.29
CA CYS A 216 -31.82 -34.89 -20.05
C CYS A 216 -32.67 -35.41 -21.22
N PRO A 217 -33.70 -36.22 -20.96
CA PRO A 217 -34.58 -36.74 -22.03
C PRO A 217 -35.46 -35.66 -22.65
N PHE A 218 -35.53 -34.46 -22.05
CA PHE A 218 -36.32 -33.33 -22.51
C PHE A 218 -35.41 -32.20 -23.04
N PRO A 219 -35.25 -32.05 -24.37
CA PRO A 219 -34.40 -31.01 -24.96
C PRO A 219 -34.83 -29.58 -24.61
N ASP A 220 -36.13 -29.35 -24.44
CA ASP A 220 -36.68 -28.04 -24.10
C ASP A 220 -36.26 -27.62 -22.68
N LEU A 221 -36.21 -28.57 -21.74
CA LEU A 221 -35.74 -28.31 -20.38
C LEU A 221 -34.25 -27.95 -20.37
N LYS A 222 -33.43 -28.65 -21.16
CA LYS A 222 -32.00 -28.33 -21.32
C LYS A 222 -31.79 -26.93 -21.87
N THR A 223 -32.57 -26.56 -22.89
CA THR A 223 -32.51 -25.21 -23.50
C THR A 223 -32.93 -24.14 -22.49
N LEU A 224 -34.01 -24.37 -21.74
CA LEU A 224 -34.48 -23.46 -20.69
C LEU A 224 -33.40 -23.23 -19.62
N VAL A 225 -32.77 -24.30 -19.13
CA VAL A 225 -31.69 -24.21 -18.13
C VAL A 225 -30.51 -23.37 -18.64
N ILE A 226 -30.14 -23.51 -19.91
CA ILE A 226 -29.05 -22.72 -20.51
C ILE A 226 -29.46 -21.25 -20.64
N CYS A 227 -30.69 -20.95 -21.06
CA CYS A 227 -31.18 -19.57 -21.14
C CYS A 227 -31.20 -18.90 -19.76
N GLU A 228 -31.74 -19.56 -18.74
CA GLU A 228 -31.77 -19.07 -17.35
C GLU A 228 -30.35 -18.82 -16.80
N TYR A 229 -29.39 -19.69 -17.14
CA TYR A 229 -27.99 -19.47 -16.79
C TYR A 229 -27.44 -18.18 -17.43
N GLN A 230 -27.71 -17.98 -18.73
CA GLN A 230 -27.24 -16.81 -19.47
C GLN A 230 -27.86 -15.52 -18.95
N GLU A 231 -29.15 -15.52 -18.61
CA GLU A 231 -29.81 -14.36 -18.01
C GLU A 231 -29.19 -14.01 -16.64
N LEU A 232 -28.97 -15.02 -15.80
CA LEU A 232 -28.30 -14.84 -14.50
C LEU A 232 -26.90 -14.25 -14.71
N ALA A 233 -26.11 -14.83 -15.60
CA ALA A 233 -24.75 -14.39 -15.86
C ALA A 233 -24.70 -12.96 -16.42
N HIS A 234 -25.59 -12.63 -17.34
CA HIS A 234 -25.74 -11.29 -17.91
C HIS A 234 -26.08 -10.26 -16.83
N GLY A 235 -26.99 -10.60 -15.91
CA GLY A 235 -27.36 -9.73 -14.80
C GLY A 235 -26.19 -9.40 -13.87
N TYR A 236 -25.34 -10.39 -13.55
CA TYR A 236 -24.12 -10.13 -12.76
C TYR A 236 -23.07 -9.36 -13.56
N TRP A 237 -22.91 -9.66 -14.85
CA TRP A 237 -21.97 -8.97 -15.72
C TRP A 237 -22.31 -7.48 -15.87
N ALA A 238 -23.58 -7.15 -16.10
CA ALA A 238 -24.04 -5.76 -16.21
C ALA A 238 -23.76 -4.97 -14.92
N ARG A 239 -24.04 -5.56 -13.75
CA ARG A 239 -23.70 -4.96 -12.44
C ARG A 239 -22.20 -4.79 -12.26
N LEU A 240 -21.39 -5.74 -12.74
CA LEU A 240 -19.93 -5.64 -12.65
C LEU A 240 -19.42 -4.50 -13.53
N GLN A 241 -19.96 -4.36 -14.74
CA GLN A 241 -19.63 -3.25 -15.63
C GLN A 241 -20.01 -1.88 -15.05
N GLU A 242 -21.19 -1.77 -14.42
CA GLU A 242 -21.60 -0.55 -13.72
C GLU A 242 -20.59 -0.18 -12.63
N VAL A 243 -20.24 -1.13 -11.76
CA VAL A 243 -19.24 -0.93 -10.70
C VAL A 243 -17.86 -0.57 -11.28
N ASP A 244 -17.44 -1.21 -12.38
CA ASP A 244 -16.17 -0.92 -13.05
C ASP A 244 -16.16 0.48 -13.66
N GLN A 245 -17.27 0.93 -14.25
CA GLN A 245 -17.43 2.31 -14.71
C GLN A 245 -17.35 3.32 -13.56
N HIS A 246 -17.98 3.04 -12.42
CA HIS A 246 -17.85 3.90 -11.24
C HIS A 246 -16.40 3.99 -10.75
N LEU A 247 -15.65 2.89 -10.76
CA LEU A 247 -14.23 2.88 -10.40
C LEU A 247 -13.37 3.67 -11.38
N GLU A 248 -13.63 3.57 -12.69
CA GLU A 248 -12.93 4.36 -13.71
C GLU A 248 -13.19 5.87 -13.57
N VAL A 249 -14.44 6.25 -13.28
CA VAL A 249 -14.79 7.67 -13.06
C VAL A 249 -14.05 8.20 -11.83
N LEU A 250 -14.01 7.43 -10.75
CA LEU A 250 -13.28 7.83 -9.54
C LEU A 250 -11.77 7.90 -9.78
N SER A 251 -11.17 6.96 -10.51
CA SER A 251 -9.72 6.98 -10.76
C SER A 251 -9.29 8.16 -11.64
N ARG A 252 -10.11 8.52 -12.65
CA ARG A 252 -9.84 9.66 -13.53
C ARG A 252 -10.00 11.02 -12.85
N ASN A 253 -10.85 11.11 -11.83
CA ASN A 253 -11.13 12.35 -11.10
C ASN A 253 -10.11 12.64 -9.98
N ILE A 254 -9.01 11.88 -9.88
CA ILE A 254 -7.99 12.08 -8.86
C ILE A 254 -6.85 12.92 -9.43
N ASP A 255 -6.77 14.20 -9.05
CA ASP A 255 -5.69 15.14 -9.39
C ASP A 255 -4.35 14.85 -8.65
N TRP A 256 -4.11 13.59 -8.27
CA TRP A 256 -2.92 13.19 -7.53
C TRP A 256 -1.96 12.42 -8.43
N LYS A 257 -0.68 12.79 -8.33
CA LYS A 257 0.40 12.05 -8.98
C LYS A 257 0.50 10.63 -8.43
N GLU A 258 0.94 9.70 -9.25
CA GLU A 258 1.07 8.28 -8.85
C GLU A 258 2.00 8.12 -7.64
N GLU A 259 3.07 8.90 -7.56
CA GLU A 259 4.00 8.86 -6.42
C GLU A 259 3.32 9.35 -5.13
N ASP A 260 2.53 10.43 -5.22
CA ASP A 260 1.78 10.96 -4.08
C ASP A 260 0.72 9.96 -3.61
N GLN A 261 0.03 9.28 -4.54
CA GLN A 261 -0.94 8.22 -4.24
C GLN A 261 -0.26 7.03 -3.56
N TRP A 262 0.91 6.61 -4.05
CA TRP A 262 1.67 5.52 -3.47
C TRP A 262 2.13 5.83 -2.04
N VAL A 263 2.66 7.04 -1.81
CA VAL A 263 3.01 7.51 -0.46
C VAL A 263 1.77 7.52 0.43
N PHE A 264 0.64 8.03 -0.06
CA PHE A 264 -0.61 8.08 0.68
C PHE A 264 -1.07 6.69 1.13
N GLN A 265 -1.15 5.75 0.20
CA GLN A 265 -1.59 4.39 0.45
C GLN A 265 -0.64 3.66 1.40
N THR A 266 0.67 3.79 1.16
CA THR A 266 1.71 3.17 1.99
C THR A 266 1.61 3.65 3.43
N VAL A 267 1.53 4.96 3.64
CA VAL A 267 1.43 5.53 4.97
C VAL A 267 0.12 5.12 5.65
N ILE A 268 -1.04 5.14 5.00
CA ILE A 268 -2.29 4.71 5.64
C ILE A 268 -2.24 3.24 6.09
N ASN A 269 -1.62 2.37 5.29
CA ASN A 269 -1.53 0.94 5.57
C ASN A 269 -0.57 0.61 6.73
N GLN A 270 0.44 1.47 6.97
CA GLN A 270 1.37 1.32 8.10
C GLN A 270 0.71 1.57 9.46
N TYR A 271 -0.44 2.24 9.50
CA TYR A 271 -1.13 2.59 10.74
C TYR A 271 -2.36 1.70 10.91
N PRO A 272 -2.36 0.77 11.89
CA PRO A 272 -3.46 -0.16 12.16
C PRO A 272 -4.79 0.55 12.44
N SER A 273 -5.92 -0.09 12.09
CA SER A 273 -7.27 0.46 12.32
C SER A 273 -7.65 0.59 13.79
N ASP A 274 -7.11 -0.26 14.65
CA ASP A 274 -7.32 -0.31 16.10
C ASP A 274 -6.50 0.73 16.88
N LEU A 275 -5.58 1.44 16.22
CA LEU A 275 -4.72 2.44 16.83
C LEU A 275 -5.51 3.67 17.31
N GLN A 276 -5.34 4.06 18.57
CA GLN A 276 -5.92 5.31 19.05
C GLN A 276 -5.32 6.52 18.33
N ARG A 277 -6.18 7.47 17.94
CA ARG A 277 -5.79 8.68 17.18
C ARG A 277 -5.06 8.38 15.87
N ARG A 278 -5.28 7.20 15.27
CA ARG A 278 -4.74 6.76 13.97
C ARG A 278 -4.72 7.88 12.93
N ARG A 279 -5.88 8.52 12.73
CA ARG A 279 -6.06 9.62 11.78
C ARG A 279 -5.16 10.81 12.02
N THR A 280 -4.97 11.19 13.27
CA THR A 280 -4.05 12.28 13.62
C THR A 280 -2.61 11.91 13.29
N LEU A 281 -2.22 10.65 13.52
CA LEU A 281 -0.86 10.18 13.33
C LEU A 281 -0.50 10.04 11.85
N TYR A 282 -1.30 9.34 11.04
CA TYR A 282 -0.96 9.24 9.61
C TYR A 282 -1.08 10.58 8.90
N LEU A 283 -2.02 11.46 9.27
CA LEU A 283 -2.07 12.80 8.66
C LEU A 283 -0.82 13.62 9.00
N ASP A 284 -0.29 13.53 10.22
CA ASP A 284 0.97 14.17 10.59
C ASP A 284 2.13 13.65 9.71
N VAL A 285 2.22 12.34 9.49
CA VAL A 285 3.26 11.75 8.64
C VAL A 285 3.08 12.09 7.16
N LEU A 286 1.85 12.06 6.66
CA LEU A 286 1.55 12.47 5.28
C LEU A 286 1.93 13.93 5.05
N GLN A 287 1.67 14.83 6.00
CA GLN A 287 2.09 16.24 5.88
C GLN A 287 3.63 16.41 5.89
N ARG A 288 4.38 15.47 6.46
CA ARG A 288 5.85 15.47 6.42
C ARG A 288 6.40 14.92 5.11
N TYR A 289 5.79 13.87 4.56
CA TYR A 289 6.23 13.27 3.29
C TYR A 289 5.71 14.00 2.05
N LEU A 290 4.56 14.67 2.16
CA LEU A 290 3.93 15.45 1.09
C LEU A 290 3.82 16.92 1.51
N PRO A 291 4.94 17.64 1.68
CA PRO A 291 4.92 19.03 2.15
C PRO A 291 4.24 19.98 1.16
N HIS A 292 4.13 19.58 -0.12
CA HIS A 292 3.42 20.31 -1.17
C HIS A 292 1.90 20.14 -1.11
N LYS A 293 1.37 19.23 -0.29
CA LYS A 293 -0.06 19.00 -0.11
C LYS A 293 -0.54 19.62 1.20
N SER A 294 -1.60 20.42 1.12
CA SER A 294 -2.26 20.98 2.28
C SER A 294 -3.01 19.89 3.06
N ARG A 295 -3.22 20.11 4.36
CA ARG A 295 -4.03 19.21 5.18
C ARG A 295 -5.45 19.03 4.64
N HIS A 296 -6.01 20.07 4.02
CA HIS A 296 -7.34 20.01 3.45
C HIS A 296 -7.39 19.05 2.26
N GLU A 297 -6.41 19.11 1.36
CA GLU A 297 -6.29 18.19 0.23
C GLU A 297 -6.09 16.74 0.69
N LEU A 298 -5.25 16.51 1.70
CA LEU A 298 -5.06 15.16 2.28
C LEU A 298 -6.38 14.58 2.81
N VAL A 299 -7.18 15.40 3.50
CA VAL A 299 -8.49 14.99 4.03
C VAL A 299 -9.55 14.82 2.94
N ALA A 300 -9.50 15.62 1.88
CA ALA A 300 -10.39 15.45 0.74
C ALA A 300 -10.07 14.13 0.00
N HIS A 301 -8.78 13.85 -0.21
CA HIS A 301 -8.33 12.61 -0.83
C HIS A 301 -8.63 11.38 0.03
N GLU A 302 -8.50 11.46 1.36
CA GLU A 302 -8.94 10.41 2.27
C GLU A 302 -10.40 10.00 2.04
N LYS A 303 -11.31 10.97 1.91
CA LYS A 303 -12.72 10.67 1.63
C LYS A 303 -12.93 10.04 0.26
N ALA A 304 -12.24 10.55 -0.76
CA ALA A 304 -12.30 9.98 -2.11
C ALA A 304 -11.76 8.54 -2.12
N TRP A 305 -10.67 8.29 -1.40
CA TRP A 305 -10.06 6.98 -1.23
C TRP A 305 -10.98 6.01 -0.48
N ASP A 306 -11.61 6.43 0.61
CA ASP A 306 -12.57 5.60 1.34
C ASP A 306 -13.76 5.21 0.46
N HIS A 307 -14.25 6.14 -0.36
CA HIS A 307 -15.30 5.87 -1.34
C HIS A 307 -14.83 4.87 -2.41
N TYR A 308 -13.64 5.09 -2.98
CA TYR A 308 -13.02 4.16 -3.94
C TYR A 308 -12.85 2.75 -3.35
N GLN A 309 -12.35 2.64 -2.11
CA GLN A 309 -12.22 1.34 -1.42
C GLN A 309 -13.56 0.67 -1.17
N SER A 310 -14.61 1.44 -0.86
CA SER A 310 -15.97 0.91 -0.71
C SER A 310 -16.47 0.27 -2.01
N ILE A 311 -16.35 0.98 -3.15
CA ILE A 311 -16.77 0.44 -4.45
C ILE A 311 -15.90 -0.75 -4.86
N ARG A 312 -14.59 -0.71 -4.61
CA ARG A 312 -13.69 -1.84 -4.86
C ARG A 312 -14.09 -3.07 -4.03
N ASN A 313 -14.53 -2.88 -2.80
CA ASN A 313 -15.04 -3.96 -1.97
C ASN A 313 -16.39 -4.50 -2.49
N GLN A 314 -17.29 -3.62 -2.95
CA GLN A 314 -18.54 -4.03 -3.61
C GLN A 314 -18.25 -4.90 -4.84
N ARG A 315 -17.28 -4.50 -5.68
CA ARG A 315 -16.81 -5.28 -6.83
C ARG A 315 -16.35 -6.68 -6.41
N ARG A 316 -15.54 -6.78 -5.36
CA ARG A 316 -15.04 -8.06 -4.84
C ARG A 316 -16.18 -8.95 -4.34
N VAL A 317 -17.12 -8.38 -3.59
CA VAL A 317 -18.30 -9.11 -3.10
C VAL A 317 -19.16 -9.58 -4.27
N LEU A 318 -19.35 -8.78 -5.31
CA LEU A 318 -20.12 -9.16 -6.50
C LEU A 318 -19.50 -10.37 -7.22
N LEU A 319 -18.17 -10.39 -7.39
CA LEU A 319 -17.45 -11.53 -7.97
C LEU A 319 -17.56 -12.79 -7.12
N LEU A 320 -17.47 -12.67 -5.79
CA LEU A 320 -17.66 -13.80 -4.88
C LEU A 320 -19.09 -14.34 -4.96
N ASN A 321 -20.08 -13.45 -4.98
CA ASN A 321 -21.48 -13.81 -5.12
C ASN A 321 -21.76 -14.49 -6.47
N TRP A 322 -21.12 -14.02 -7.55
CA TRP A 322 -21.20 -14.68 -8.85
C TRP A 322 -20.65 -16.11 -8.80
N ALA A 323 -19.46 -16.30 -8.24
CA ALA A 323 -18.86 -17.63 -8.13
C ALA A 323 -19.75 -18.60 -7.33
N GLN A 324 -20.36 -18.12 -6.25
CA GLN A 324 -21.31 -18.90 -5.45
C GLN A 324 -22.61 -19.19 -6.20
N ALA A 325 -23.21 -18.19 -6.84
CA ALA A 325 -24.45 -18.33 -7.60
C ALA A 325 -24.27 -19.28 -8.78
N ARG A 326 -23.17 -19.16 -9.54
CA ARG A 326 -22.79 -20.06 -10.63
C ARG A 326 -22.72 -21.51 -10.14
N LYS A 327 -21.99 -21.76 -9.05
CA LYS A 327 -21.87 -23.11 -8.47
C LYS A 327 -23.22 -23.67 -8.04
N ALA A 328 -24.02 -22.88 -7.34
CA ALA A 328 -25.34 -23.30 -6.86
C ALA A 328 -26.32 -23.58 -8.02
N PHE A 329 -26.27 -22.75 -9.07
CA PHE A 329 -27.08 -22.93 -10.27
C PHE A 329 -26.76 -24.25 -10.96
N VAL A 330 -25.48 -24.53 -11.22
CA VAL A 330 -25.05 -25.78 -11.89
C VAL A 330 -25.50 -27.00 -11.08
N LEU A 331 -25.28 -27.00 -9.76
CA LEU A 331 -25.71 -28.10 -8.90
C LEU A 331 -27.23 -28.33 -8.96
N ARG A 332 -28.02 -27.25 -8.96
CA ARG A 332 -29.48 -27.35 -9.06
C ARG A 332 -29.91 -27.85 -10.43
N ALA A 333 -29.32 -27.34 -11.50
CA ALA A 333 -29.61 -27.76 -12.87
C ALA A 333 -29.34 -29.25 -13.08
N VAL A 334 -28.22 -29.76 -12.57
CA VAL A 334 -27.88 -31.20 -12.60
C VAL A 334 -28.91 -32.02 -11.82
N ALA A 335 -29.30 -31.58 -10.63
CA ALA A 335 -30.33 -32.26 -9.84
C ALA A 335 -31.69 -32.31 -10.56
N THR A 336 -32.15 -31.18 -11.11
CA THR A 336 -33.42 -31.10 -11.85
C THR A 336 -33.41 -31.97 -13.10
N ALA A 337 -32.30 -32.02 -13.83
CA ALA A 337 -32.18 -32.90 -14.99
C ALA A 337 -32.21 -34.38 -14.61
N ALA A 338 -31.54 -34.76 -13.51
CA ALA A 338 -31.57 -36.12 -12.99
C ALA A 338 -32.98 -36.53 -12.52
N GLU A 339 -33.70 -35.63 -11.85
CA GLU A 339 -35.11 -35.84 -11.47
C GLU A 339 -36.00 -36.03 -12.71
N ALA A 340 -35.83 -35.20 -13.74
CA ALA A 340 -36.57 -35.32 -14.98
C ALA A 340 -36.24 -36.62 -15.73
N ALA A 341 -34.99 -37.06 -15.72
CA ALA A 341 -34.56 -38.34 -16.28
C ALA A 341 -35.21 -39.52 -15.54
N ALA A 342 -35.17 -39.52 -14.21
CA ALA A 342 -35.80 -40.56 -13.40
C ALA A 342 -37.33 -40.62 -13.59
N ALA A 343 -37.99 -39.47 -13.71
CA ALA A 343 -39.42 -39.40 -13.99
C ALA A 343 -39.76 -39.98 -15.37
N HIS A 344 -38.96 -39.66 -16.39
CA HIS A 344 -39.13 -40.21 -17.74
C HIS A 344 -38.94 -41.73 -17.77
N GLU A 345 -37.89 -42.25 -17.12
CA GLU A 345 -37.66 -43.70 -17.02
C GLU A 345 -38.83 -44.42 -16.33
N ALA A 346 -39.36 -43.84 -15.24
CA ALA A 346 -40.53 -44.39 -14.56
C ALA A 346 -41.79 -44.40 -15.45
N GLU A 347 -42.01 -43.34 -16.24
CA GLU A 347 -43.12 -43.29 -17.20
C GLU A 347 -42.97 -44.32 -18.32
N VAL A 348 -41.75 -44.52 -18.84
CA VAL A 348 -41.46 -45.55 -19.85
C VAL A 348 -41.77 -46.95 -19.31
N VAL A 349 -41.31 -47.28 -18.09
CA VAL A 349 -41.61 -48.57 -17.44
C VAL A 349 -43.12 -48.76 -17.24
N LEU A 350 -43.84 -47.71 -16.83
CA LEU A 350 -45.29 -47.75 -16.68
C LEU A 350 -46.01 -47.95 -18.04
N ALA A 351 -45.57 -47.26 -19.09
CA ALA A 351 -46.11 -47.41 -20.44
C ALA A 351 -45.91 -48.84 -20.96
N ASP A 352 -44.72 -49.40 -20.78
CA ASP A 352 -44.41 -50.78 -21.14
C ASP A 352 -45.28 -51.79 -20.38
N SER A 353 -45.51 -51.55 -19.09
CA SER A 353 -46.37 -52.42 -18.27
C SER A 353 -47.84 -52.38 -18.73
N ARG A 354 -48.35 -51.20 -19.09
CA ARG A 354 -49.71 -51.02 -19.64
C ARG A 354 -49.84 -51.70 -21.00
N GLN A 355 -48.84 -51.56 -21.87
CA GLN A 355 -48.83 -52.20 -23.18
C GLN A 355 -48.88 -53.73 -23.06
N LYS A 356 -48.05 -54.32 -22.18
CA LYS A 356 -48.08 -55.76 -21.89
C LYS A 356 -49.43 -56.23 -21.34
N GLN A 357 -50.06 -55.45 -20.47
CA GLN A 357 -51.41 -55.76 -19.96
C GLN A 357 -52.45 -55.74 -21.08
N LEU A 358 -52.41 -54.76 -21.99
CA LEU A 358 -53.32 -54.68 -23.13
C LEU A 358 -53.15 -55.89 -24.08
N GLU A 359 -51.91 -56.31 -24.33
CA GLU A 359 -51.59 -57.50 -25.13
C GLU A 359 -52.17 -58.77 -24.49
N ILE A 360 -51.96 -58.97 -23.19
CA ILE A 360 -52.55 -60.11 -22.45
C ILE A 360 -54.08 -60.07 -22.53
N CYS A 361 -54.71 -58.90 -22.34
CA CYS A 361 -56.15 -58.75 -22.46
C CYS A 361 -56.67 -59.05 -23.88
N ALA A 362 -55.93 -58.69 -24.92
CA ALA A 362 -56.26 -58.98 -26.31
C ALA A 362 -56.15 -60.49 -26.60
N GLU A 363 -55.09 -61.14 -26.14
CA GLU A 363 -54.92 -62.59 -26.26
C GLU A 363 -56.02 -63.36 -25.52
N LEU A 364 -56.39 -62.92 -24.32
CA LEU A 364 -57.48 -63.53 -23.56
C LEU A 364 -58.83 -63.39 -24.26
N LYS A 365 -59.11 -62.23 -24.88
CA LYS A 365 -60.33 -62.02 -25.68
C LYS A 365 -60.36 -62.87 -26.95
N ALA A 366 -59.21 -63.15 -27.57
CA ALA A 366 -59.14 -63.98 -28.77
C ALA A 366 -59.31 -65.49 -28.49
N LYS A 367 -59.22 -65.92 -27.23
CA LYS A 367 -59.39 -67.32 -26.80
C LYS A 367 -60.82 -67.67 -26.33
N VAL A 368 -61.73 -66.69 -26.30
CA VAL A 368 -63.16 -66.84 -26.03
C VAL A 368 -63.92 -66.70 -27.34
#